data_AF-A0A7S4I1T1-F1
#
_entry.id   AF-A0A7S4I1T1-F1
#
_cell.length_a   1.000
_cell.length_b   1.000
_cell.length_c   1.000
_cell.angle_alpha   90.00
_cell.angle_beta   90.00
_cell.angle_gamma   90.00
#
_symmetry.space_group_name_H-M   'P 1'
#
loop_
_entity.id
_entity.type
_entity.pdbx_description
1 polymer ?
#
loop_
_entity_poly.entity_id
_entity_poly.type
_entity_poly.pdbx_seq_one_letter_code
_entity_poly.pdbx_strand_id
1 'polypeptide(L)'
;MPRRAASLPPSPSPSPSPPGGSRYRRLTPSLPNSSLMPLERHYRLLNAALLPAFDSLSAASVADAAAPAASVKPHPPPPPPPSSSSSSSVVNIEIAYAVGVQFVEMALLDVPSHGYYSSPKYSAERSKSATDALRVAERLNDMASADARMQERVGRRELESLRSLARRSARRQRRREAEEEGAPLTEVEKQTIGGRILAVVARFEELEPELLARCRRSGVPPESWERTFGALEDEDEAGAAALDERILEDDALGRIRAESLLALFVELIEGPGLRKNGVQVPCMDSSFLDAARYDALFGSSQAEEKREAMEKLQETLDRVVDAEEKGGTMAEDDQGESSSDRPSLHPVTIDAIAGALRVRAQNTSRAPLRIDDEGTVEMMDVQLAARRIAERTVEAAQRGNDDEDGGYGADFTPEEEAAVACRIVGVLLRAEDLEWELNHRCSLQGWISERGEHEAFGILEDESCVRTVDERILSDPDFAARRAERLLALFLLNLEG
;
A
#
# COMPACT_ATOMS: atom_id res chain seq x y z
N MET A 1 37.29 -72.22 58.98
CA MET A 1 36.32 -71.92 57.90
C MET A 1 36.93 -70.92 56.93
N PRO A 2 37.62 -71.38 55.87
CA PRO A 2 38.24 -70.50 54.88
C PRO A 2 37.39 -70.36 53.61
N ARG A 3 37.55 -69.19 52.98
CA ARG A 3 36.92 -68.72 51.75
C ARG A 3 37.10 -69.69 50.58
N ARG A 4 36.03 -69.88 49.78
CA ARG A 4 36.09 -70.42 48.42
C ARG A 4 35.29 -69.53 47.46
N ALA A 5 35.81 -69.47 46.25
CA ALA A 5 35.52 -68.57 45.16
C ALA A 5 34.13 -68.76 44.54
N ALA A 6 33.64 -67.71 43.87
CA ALA A 6 32.70 -67.84 42.77
C ALA A 6 33.18 -66.92 41.62
N SER A 7 33.41 -67.60 40.50
CA SER A 7 33.96 -67.17 39.23
C SER A 7 32.96 -66.37 38.39
N LEU A 8 33.47 -65.35 37.69
CA LEU A 8 32.73 -64.53 36.71
C LEU A 8 32.40 -65.34 35.44
N PRO A 9 31.25 -65.08 34.79
CA PRO A 9 30.87 -65.72 33.53
C PRO A 9 31.56 -65.08 32.31
N PRO A 10 31.71 -65.84 31.21
CA PRO A 10 32.47 -65.43 30.02
C PRO A 10 31.67 -64.52 29.06
N SER A 11 32.40 -63.63 28.40
CA SER A 11 31.94 -62.69 27.36
C SER A 11 31.44 -63.40 26.10
N PRO A 12 30.39 -62.89 25.43
CA PRO A 12 29.91 -63.46 24.18
C PRO A 12 30.78 -63.06 22.98
N SER A 13 31.07 -64.06 22.16
CA SER A 13 31.77 -64.01 20.88
C SER A 13 30.94 -63.36 19.75
N PRO A 14 31.60 -62.80 18.71
CA PRO A 14 30.94 -62.02 17.66
C PRO A 14 30.15 -62.88 16.66
N SER A 15 29.01 -62.34 16.23
CA SER A 15 28.09 -62.90 15.25
C SER A 15 28.61 -62.76 13.80
N PRO A 16 28.19 -63.68 12.90
CA PRO A 16 28.69 -63.76 11.53
C PRO A 16 28.02 -62.75 10.59
N SER A 17 28.82 -62.23 9.66
CA SER A 17 28.37 -61.35 8.57
C SER A 17 27.44 -62.07 7.57
N PRO A 18 26.40 -61.40 7.04
CA PRO A 18 25.59 -61.93 5.95
C PRO A 18 26.27 -61.72 4.58
N PRO A 19 25.97 -62.58 3.58
CA PRO A 19 26.58 -62.52 2.26
C PRO A 19 25.82 -61.60 1.30
N GLY A 20 26.58 -60.91 0.43
CA GLY A 20 26.24 -60.66 -0.97
C GLY A 20 24.95 -59.87 -1.27
N GLY A 21 25.07 -58.54 -1.29
CA GLY A 21 24.06 -57.62 -1.85
C GLY A 21 24.65 -56.71 -2.93
N SER A 22 24.18 -56.94 -4.16
CA SER A 22 24.21 -56.11 -5.38
C SER A 22 24.97 -54.77 -5.39
N ARG A 23 25.90 -54.64 -6.34
CA ARG A 23 26.55 -53.38 -6.76
C ARG A 23 25.51 -52.46 -7.41
N TYR A 24 24.99 -51.47 -6.68
CA TYR A 24 24.46 -50.26 -7.28
C TYR A 24 25.57 -49.21 -7.37
N ARG A 25 25.96 -48.93 -8.62
CA ARG A 25 26.88 -47.86 -8.99
C ARG A 25 26.14 -46.54 -8.79
N ARG A 26 26.45 -45.79 -7.72
CA ARG A 26 25.99 -44.40 -7.56
C ARG A 26 26.63 -43.57 -8.69
N LEU A 27 25.81 -43.22 -9.68
CA LEU A 27 26.06 -42.06 -10.53
C LEU A 27 25.72 -40.84 -9.68
N THR A 28 26.73 -40.05 -9.35
CA THR A 28 26.54 -38.68 -8.88
C THR A 28 26.02 -37.85 -10.06
N PRO A 29 24.84 -37.20 -9.98
CA PRO A 29 24.52 -36.15 -10.92
C PRO A 29 25.34 -34.92 -10.52
N SER A 30 26.28 -34.54 -11.38
CA SER A 30 26.83 -33.19 -11.38
C SER A 30 25.68 -32.22 -11.62
N LEU A 31 25.30 -31.46 -10.60
CA LEU A 31 24.41 -30.32 -10.75
C LEU A 31 25.09 -29.31 -11.69
N PRO A 32 24.43 -28.87 -12.78
CA PRO A 32 24.92 -27.73 -13.53
C PRO A 32 24.78 -26.49 -12.66
N ASN A 33 25.79 -25.62 -12.69
CA ASN A 33 25.75 -24.29 -12.08
C ASN A 33 24.47 -23.56 -12.49
N SER A 34 23.48 -23.53 -11.60
CA SER A 34 22.28 -22.72 -11.73
C SER A 34 22.68 -21.26 -11.54
N SER A 35 22.83 -20.63 -12.70
CA SER A 35 22.95 -19.21 -12.96
C SER A 35 22.05 -18.36 -12.05
N LEU A 36 22.64 -17.43 -11.29
CA LEU A 36 21.99 -16.33 -10.56
C LEU A 36 21.30 -15.29 -11.48
N MET A 37 21.15 -15.57 -12.78
CA MET A 37 20.62 -14.63 -13.79
C MET A 37 19.11 -14.39 -13.80
N PRO A 38 18.19 -15.24 -13.29
CA PRO A 38 16.76 -14.99 -13.41
C PRO A 38 16.34 -13.69 -12.72
N LEU A 39 16.77 -13.46 -11.48
CA LEU A 39 16.29 -12.31 -10.69
C LEU A 39 16.84 -10.98 -11.22
N GLU A 40 18.11 -10.95 -11.63
CA GLU A 40 18.74 -9.75 -12.19
C GLU A 40 18.16 -9.39 -13.57
N ARG A 41 17.76 -10.41 -14.35
CA ARG A 41 17.05 -10.22 -15.63
C ARG A 41 15.65 -9.65 -15.40
N HIS A 42 14.85 -10.23 -14.51
CA HIS A 42 13.51 -9.71 -14.17
C HIS A 42 13.59 -8.28 -13.59
N TYR A 43 14.57 -7.99 -12.75
CA TYR A 43 14.77 -6.65 -12.18
C TYR A 43 15.13 -5.59 -13.23
N ARG A 44 15.93 -5.93 -14.23
CA ARG A 44 16.24 -5.02 -15.36
C ARG A 44 15.04 -4.79 -16.27
N LEU A 45 14.25 -5.82 -16.53
CA LEU A 45 13.02 -5.75 -17.35
C LEU A 45 11.95 -4.87 -16.69
N LEU A 46 11.74 -5.06 -15.38
CA LEU A 46 10.78 -4.26 -14.62
C LEU A 46 11.20 -2.81 -14.45
N ASN A 47 12.48 -2.51 -14.21
CA ASN A 47 12.95 -1.13 -14.21
C ASN A 47 12.80 -0.46 -15.58
N ALA A 48 13.04 -1.19 -16.67
CA ALA A 48 12.85 -0.65 -18.02
C ALA A 48 11.37 -0.36 -18.34
N ALA A 49 10.43 -1.18 -17.85
CA ALA A 49 9.00 -0.99 -18.09
C ALA A 49 8.33 0.02 -17.14
N LEU A 50 8.73 0.05 -15.87
CA LEU A 50 8.07 0.85 -14.84
C LEU A 50 8.51 2.31 -14.85
N LEU A 51 9.81 2.60 -14.99
CA LEU A 51 10.33 3.98 -14.93
C LEU A 51 9.72 4.90 -16.02
N PRO A 52 9.60 4.49 -17.30
CA PRO A 52 8.97 5.32 -18.34
C PRO A 52 7.45 5.47 -18.17
N ALA A 53 6.77 4.46 -17.64
CA ALA A 53 5.35 4.52 -17.32
C ALA A 53 5.07 5.59 -16.24
N PHE A 54 5.97 5.76 -15.27
CA PHE A 54 5.90 6.81 -14.25
C PHE A 54 6.13 8.22 -14.84
N ASP A 55 7.13 8.38 -15.71
CA ASP A 55 7.35 9.66 -16.42
C ASP A 55 6.13 10.02 -17.32
N SER A 56 5.40 9.01 -17.79
CA SER A 56 4.22 9.17 -18.64
C SER A 56 2.92 9.40 -17.85
N LEU A 57 2.78 8.88 -16.63
CA LEU A 57 1.68 9.19 -15.71
C LEU A 57 1.74 10.66 -15.25
N SER A 58 2.95 11.20 -15.12
CA SER A 58 3.19 12.64 -14.97
C SER A 58 2.78 13.46 -16.21
N ALA A 59 2.92 12.89 -17.43
CA ALA A 59 2.63 13.60 -18.69
C ALA A 59 1.19 13.46 -19.22
N ALA A 60 0.47 12.38 -18.86
CA ALA A 60 -0.83 12.04 -19.45
C ALA A 60 -2.02 12.88 -18.93
N SER A 61 -1.91 13.61 -17.82
CA SER A 61 -2.98 14.53 -17.36
C SER A 61 -3.14 15.78 -18.25
N VAL A 62 -2.18 16.02 -19.16
CA VAL A 62 -2.11 17.23 -19.99
C VAL A 62 -2.93 17.12 -21.29
N ALA A 63 -3.31 15.91 -21.74
CA ALA A 63 -3.77 15.69 -23.12
C ALA A 63 -5.30 15.75 -23.36
N ASP A 64 -6.15 15.70 -22.32
CA ASP A 64 -7.60 15.45 -22.52
C ASP A 64 -8.50 16.70 -22.39
N ALA A 65 -8.12 17.78 -23.10
CA ALA A 65 -8.89 19.03 -23.12
C ALA A 65 -9.02 19.64 -24.53
N ALA A 66 -9.29 18.82 -25.55
CA ALA A 66 -9.62 19.35 -26.88
C ALA A 66 -10.59 18.44 -27.66
N ALA A 67 -11.89 18.64 -27.45
CA ALA A 67 -12.94 18.21 -28.37
C ALA A 67 -13.73 19.43 -28.92
N PRO A 68 -14.13 19.43 -30.21
CA PRO A 68 -14.63 20.61 -30.90
C PRO A 68 -16.13 20.86 -30.66
N ALA A 69 -16.48 22.13 -30.41
CA ALA A 69 -17.84 22.60 -30.21
C ALA A 69 -18.68 22.52 -31.52
N ALA A 70 -19.81 21.83 -31.45
CA ALA A 70 -20.80 21.75 -32.52
C ALA A 70 -21.59 23.06 -32.66
N SER A 71 -21.75 23.49 -33.91
CA SER A 71 -22.47 24.69 -34.36
C SER A 71 -23.98 24.54 -34.21
N VAL A 72 -24.61 25.41 -33.40
CA VAL A 72 -26.07 25.54 -33.26
C VAL A 72 -26.52 26.85 -33.91
N LYS A 73 -27.48 26.75 -34.85
CA LYS A 73 -28.09 27.88 -35.58
C LYS A 73 -28.96 28.76 -34.65
N PRO A 74 -28.99 30.10 -34.86
CA PRO A 74 -29.78 31.01 -34.04
C PRO A 74 -31.27 31.01 -34.41
N HIS A 75 -32.14 30.94 -33.41
CA HIS A 75 -33.58 31.20 -33.51
C HIS A 75 -33.86 32.72 -33.40
N PRO A 76 -34.88 33.25 -34.09
CA PRO A 76 -35.26 34.67 -34.02
C PRO A 76 -35.94 35.03 -32.69
N PRO A 77 -35.77 36.27 -32.20
CA PRO A 77 -36.30 36.68 -30.90
C PRO A 77 -37.83 36.92 -30.92
N PRO A 78 -38.54 36.62 -29.82
CA PRO A 78 -39.96 36.93 -29.66
C PRO A 78 -40.20 38.44 -29.41
N PRO A 79 -41.42 38.95 -29.72
CA PRO A 79 -41.76 40.36 -29.62
C PRO A 79 -41.87 40.86 -28.16
N PRO A 80 -41.60 42.15 -27.91
CA PRO A 80 -41.56 42.70 -26.56
C PRO A 80 -42.95 42.86 -25.92
N PRO A 81 -43.12 42.54 -24.63
CA PRO A 81 -44.35 42.79 -23.89
C PRO A 81 -44.53 44.28 -23.50
N PRO A 82 -45.78 44.71 -23.23
CA PRO A 82 -46.12 46.11 -22.99
C PRO A 82 -45.53 46.68 -21.69
N SER A 83 -44.96 47.87 -21.82
CA SER A 83 -44.27 48.66 -20.81
C SER A 83 -45.22 49.28 -19.78
N SER A 84 -45.36 48.66 -18.61
CA SER A 84 -45.96 49.34 -17.44
C SER A 84 -45.57 48.69 -16.10
N SER A 85 -44.27 48.78 -15.72
CA SER A 85 -43.80 48.67 -14.32
C SER A 85 -42.29 48.98 -14.22
N SER A 86 -41.86 50.19 -14.60
CA SER A 86 -40.43 50.53 -14.76
C SER A 86 -39.68 50.94 -13.49
N SER A 87 -40.34 51.11 -12.35
CA SER A 87 -39.66 51.52 -11.10
C SER A 87 -39.15 50.35 -10.26
N SER A 88 -39.82 49.19 -10.30
CA SER A 88 -39.43 48.03 -9.48
C SER A 88 -38.26 47.23 -10.07
N SER A 89 -38.08 47.23 -11.39
CA SER A 89 -37.00 46.48 -12.04
C SER A 89 -35.63 47.13 -11.81
N VAL A 90 -35.55 48.46 -11.76
CA VAL A 90 -34.30 49.19 -11.55
C VAL A 90 -33.72 48.92 -10.16
N VAL A 91 -34.58 48.91 -9.13
CA VAL A 91 -34.17 48.61 -7.74
C VAL A 91 -33.61 47.19 -7.62
N ASN A 92 -34.18 46.22 -8.33
CA ASN A 92 -33.70 44.83 -8.30
C ASN A 92 -32.33 44.66 -8.95
N ILE A 93 -32.03 45.41 -10.02
CA ILE A 93 -30.73 45.37 -10.70
C ILE A 93 -29.65 46.02 -9.82
N GLU A 94 -29.95 47.15 -9.16
CA GLU A 94 -29.01 47.79 -8.23
C GLU A 94 -28.67 46.89 -7.02
N ILE A 95 -29.67 46.20 -6.46
CA ILE A 95 -29.44 45.26 -5.35
C ILE A 95 -28.61 44.06 -5.83
N ALA A 96 -28.96 43.45 -6.96
CA ALA A 96 -28.21 42.32 -7.51
C ALA A 96 -26.75 42.69 -7.83
N TYR A 97 -26.53 43.92 -8.31
CA TYR A 97 -25.20 44.44 -8.57
C TYR A 97 -24.40 44.62 -7.28
N ALA A 98 -24.97 45.25 -6.25
CA ALA A 98 -24.31 45.45 -4.96
C ALA A 98 -23.94 44.12 -4.28
N VAL A 99 -24.87 43.15 -4.29
CA VAL A 99 -24.63 41.80 -3.77
C VAL A 99 -23.51 41.08 -4.53
N GLY A 100 -23.48 41.21 -5.86
CA GLY A 100 -22.43 40.61 -6.67
C GLY A 100 -21.05 41.23 -6.40
N VAL A 101 -20.96 42.55 -6.22
CA VAL A 101 -19.70 43.21 -5.86
C VAL A 101 -19.20 42.72 -4.50
N GLN A 102 -20.08 42.70 -3.49
CA GLN A 102 -19.74 42.21 -2.15
C GLN A 102 -19.29 40.73 -2.16
N PHE A 103 -19.92 39.89 -2.99
CA PHE A 103 -19.50 38.51 -3.18
C PHE A 103 -18.09 38.41 -3.76
N VAL A 104 -17.78 39.21 -4.79
CA VAL A 104 -16.43 39.22 -5.41
C VAL A 104 -15.39 39.73 -4.41
N GLU A 105 -15.70 40.73 -3.61
CA GLU A 105 -14.81 41.22 -2.56
C GLU A 105 -14.56 40.17 -1.48
N MET A 106 -15.60 39.54 -0.94
CA MET A 106 -15.44 38.47 0.06
C MET A 106 -14.67 37.26 -0.51
N ALA A 107 -14.99 36.83 -1.72
CA ALA A 107 -14.33 35.70 -2.37
C ALA A 107 -12.84 35.94 -2.64
N LEU A 108 -12.43 37.19 -2.83
CA LEU A 108 -11.05 37.56 -3.15
C LEU A 108 -10.24 38.09 -1.96
N LEU A 109 -10.88 38.67 -0.94
CA LEU A 109 -10.22 39.38 0.17
C LEU A 109 -10.37 38.66 1.52
N ASP A 110 -11.49 37.98 1.77
CA ASP A 110 -11.78 37.39 3.09
C ASP A 110 -11.27 35.97 3.25
N VAL A 111 -10.66 35.36 2.22
CA VAL A 111 -10.02 34.05 2.43
C VAL A 111 -8.68 34.27 3.11
N PRO A 112 -8.55 33.97 4.41
CA PRO A 112 -7.39 34.37 5.16
C PRO A 112 -6.20 33.52 4.71
N SER A 113 -5.09 34.16 4.33
CA SER A 113 -3.86 33.49 3.86
C SER A 113 -3.05 32.85 5.00
N HIS A 114 -3.69 32.53 6.13
CA HIS A 114 -3.02 32.02 7.31
C HIS A 114 -2.53 30.60 7.01
N GLY A 115 -1.22 30.36 7.15
CA GLY A 115 -0.55 29.11 6.77
C GLY A 115 -0.94 27.85 7.55
N TYR A 116 -2.05 27.86 8.29
CA TYR A 116 -2.49 26.76 9.14
C TYR A 116 -3.47 25.77 8.49
N TYR A 117 -3.95 26.04 7.27
CA TYR A 117 -4.88 25.14 6.57
C TYR A 117 -4.40 24.87 5.13
N SER A 118 -3.43 23.95 4.99
CA SER A 118 -3.07 23.32 3.71
C SER A 118 -3.81 21.98 3.53
N SER A 119 -5.12 21.96 3.79
CA SER A 119 -5.94 20.80 3.43
C SER A 119 -6.26 20.85 1.93
N PRO A 120 -6.12 19.74 1.18
CA PRO A 120 -6.51 19.66 -0.23
C PRO A 120 -7.95 20.10 -0.48
N LYS A 121 -8.87 19.76 0.44
CA LYS A 121 -10.28 20.18 0.41
C LYS A 121 -10.43 21.71 0.44
N TYR A 122 -9.63 22.38 1.28
CA TYR A 122 -9.67 23.84 1.42
C TYR A 122 -8.99 24.55 0.24
N SER A 123 -8.03 23.89 -0.43
CA SER A 123 -7.47 24.36 -1.71
C SER A 123 -8.51 24.30 -2.84
N ALA A 124 -9.26 23.20 -2.93
CA ALA A 124 -10.34 23.03 -3.91
C ALA A 124 -11.52 24.00 -3.68
N GLU A 125 -11.89 24.27 -2.43
CA GLU A 125 -12.91 25.28 -2.11
C GLU A 125 -12.45 26.70 -2.47
N ARG A 126 -11.14 27.00 -2.31
CA ARG A 126 -10.53 28.27 -2.74
C ARG A 126 -10.51 28.44 -4.25
N SER A 127 -10.12 27.40 -5.00
CA SER A 127 -10.09 27.46 -6.47
C SER A 127 -11.49 27.64 -7.05
N LYS A 128 -12.48 26.97 -6.46
CA LYS A 128 -13.90 27.16 -6.79
C LYS A 128 -14.36 28.61 -6.53
N SER A 129 -14.06 29.15 -5.34
CA SER A 129 -14.42 30.53 -4.96
C SER A 129 -13.83 31.58 -5.92
N ALA A 130 -12.55 31.45 -6.30
CA ALA A 130 -11.91 32.36 -7.25
C ALA A 130 -12.50 32.29 -8.67
N THR A 131 -12.90 31.09 -9.10
CA THR A 131 -13.51 30.87 -10.41
C THR A 131 -14.94 31.42 -10.45
N ASP A 132 -15.70 31.25 -9.38
CA ASP A 132 -17.04 31.81 -9.26
C ASP A 132 -17.01 33.35 -9.13
N ALA A 133 -16.02 33.92 -8.43
CA ALA A 133 -15.80 35.37 -8.40
C ALA A 133 -15.54 35.95 -9.80
N LEU A 134 -14.80 35.23 -10.66
CA LEU A 134 -14.57 35.64 -12.04
C LEU A 134 -15.88 35.64 -12.85
N ARG A 135 -16.71 34.60 -12.72
CA ARG A 135 -18.01 34.50 -13.39
C ARG A 135 -18.97 35.61 -12.94
N VAL A 136 -19.00 35.91 -11.64
CA VAL A 136 -19.82 36.99 -11.09
C VAL A 136 -19.33 38.35 -11.58
N ALA A 137 -18.01 38.59 -11.60
CA ALA A 137 -17.44 39.82 -12.15
C ALA A 137 -17.77 40.04 -13.64
N GLU A 138 -17.82 38.97 -14.44
CA GLU A 138 -18.23 39.04 -15.85
C GLU A 138 -19.72 39.39 -15.99
N ARG A 139 -20.59 38.76 -15.19
CA ARG A 139 -22.03 39.10 -15.18
C ARG A 139 -22.31 40.54 -14.72
N LEU A 140 -21.57 41.03 -13.72
CA LEU A 140 -21.67 42.42 -13.26
C LEU A 140 -21.27 43.41 -14.35
N ASN A 141 -20.24 43.08 -15.14
CA ASN A 141 -19.84 43.88 -16.28
C ASN A 141 -20.94 43.94 -17.35
N ASP A 142 -21.58 42.80 -17.64
CA ASP A 142 -22.67 42.74 -18.61
C ASP A 142 -23.88 43.57 -18.13
N MET A 143 -24.23 43.47 -16.85
CA MET A 143 -25.28 44.29 -16.22
C MET A 143 -24.96 45.79 -16.30
N ALA A 144 -23.73 46.19 -15.95
CA ALA A 144 -23.29 47.58 -16.01
C ALA A 144 -23.24 48.13 -17.45
N SER A 145 -23.00 47.25 -18.44
CA SER A 145 -23.00 47.64 -19.86
C SER A 145 -24.41 47.84 -20.43
N ALA A 146 -25.41 47.19 -19.84
CA ALA A 146 -26.81 47.29 -20.25
C ALA A 146 -27.51 48.55 -19.69
N ASP A 147 -27.00 49.15 -18.61
CA ASP A 147 -27.57 50.34 -17.97
C ASP A 147 -26.55 51.50 -17.85
N ALA A 148 -26.71 52.51 -18.70
CA ALA A 148 -25.84 53.68 -18.74
C ALA A 148 -25.79 54.47 -17.41
N ARG A 149 -26.86 54.44 -16.60
CA ARG A 149 -26.88 55.13 -15.29
C ARG A 149 -26.07 54.39 -14.25
N MET A 150 -26.10 53.06 -14.30
CA MET A 150 -25.29 52.20 -13.45
C MET A 150 -23.81 52.37 -13.78
N GLN A 151 -23.48 52.53 -15.07
CA GLN A 151 -22.13 52.77 -15.55
C GLN A 151 -21.51 54.10 -15.06
N GLU A 152 -22.34 55.12 -14.80
CA GLU A 152 -21.91 56.42 -14.26
C GLU A 152 -21.77 56.39 -12.73
N ARG A 153 -22.67 55.68 -12.03
CA ARG A 153 -22.66 55.57 -10.56
C ARG A 153 -21.59 54.62 -10.05
N VAL A 154 -21.42 53.48 -10.71
CA VAL A 154 -20.42 52.50 -10.32
C VAL A 154 -19.17 52.80 -11.11
N GLY A 155 -18.17 53.34 -10.43
CA GLY A 155 -16.92 53.75 -11.06
C GLY A 155 -16.38 52.61 -11.93
N ARG A 156 -16.38 52.80 -13.25
CA ARG A 156 -15.88 51.83 -14.25
C ARG A 156 -14.50 51.27 -13.85
N ARG A 157 -13.70 52.09 -13.18
CA ARG A 157 -12.39 51.79 -12.62
C ARG A 157 -12.41 50.74 -11.50
N GLU A 158 -13.41 50.75 -10.63
CA GLU A 158 -13.54 49.78 -9.52
C GLU A 158 -13.90 48.40 -10.05
N LEU A 159 -14.84 48.31 -10.99
CA LEU A 159 -15.20 47.04 -11.60
C LEU A 159 -14.07 46.47 -12.46
N GLU A 160 -13.36 47.33 -13.21
CA GLU A 160 -12.14 46.92 -13.92
C GLU A 160 -11.04 46.47 -12.95
N SER A 161 -10.91 47.12 -11.79
CA SER A 161 -9.98 46.74 -10.72
C SER A 161 -10.32 45.35 -10.16
N LEU A 162 -11.58 45.10 -9.77
CA LEU A 162 -12.05 43.81 -9.27
C LEU A 162 -11.86 42.70 -10.31
N ARG A 163 -12.17 42.97 -11.59
CA ARG A 163 -11.94 42.01 -12.69
C ARG A 163 -10.46 41.71 -12.88
N SER A 164 -9.60 42.72 -12.79
CA SER A 164 -8.15 42.53 -12.86
C SER A 164 -7.62 41.70 -11.69
N LEU A 165 -8.22 41.83 -10.51
CA LEU A 165 -7.85 41.13 -9.29
C LEU A 165 -8.33 39.68 -9.34
N ALA A 166 -9.57 39.43 -9.76
CA ALA A 166 -10.12 38.09 -10.01
C ALA A 166 -9.27 37.31 -11.03
N ARG A 167 -8.90 37.95 -12.16
CA ARG A 167 -8.04 37.33 -13.18
C ARG A 167 -6.64 37.01 -12.65
N ARG A 168 -6.05 37.90 -11.86
CA ARG A 168 -4.74 37.68 -11.23
C ARG A 168 -4.80 36.56 -10.19
N SER A 169 -5.86 36.50 -9.39
CA SER A 169 -6.10 35.43 -8.42
C SER A 169 -6.24 34.07 -9.11
N ALA A 170 -7.11 33.97 -10.13
CA ALA A 170 -7.31 32.75 -10.90
C ALA A 170 -6.02 32.28 -11.61
N ARG A 171 -5.22 33.21 -12.16
CA ARG A 171 -3.91 32.88 -12.75
C ARG A 171 -2.89 32.40 -11.71
N ARG A 172 -2.84 33.03 -10.52
CA ARG A 172 -1.97 32.56 -9.43
C ARG A 172 -2.38 31.19 -8.94
N GLN A 173 -3.67 30.91 -8.85
CA GLN A 173 -4.19 29.61 -8.44
C GLN A 173 -3.85 28.54 -9.48
N ARG A 174 -4.12 28.77 -10.77
CA ARG A 174 -3.71 27.84 -11.84
C ARG A 174 -2.21 27.60 -11.89
N ARG A 175 -1.42 28.64 -11.60
CA ARG A 175 0.03 28.51 -11.54
C ARG A 175 0.46 27.68 -10.32
N ARG A 176 -0.20 27.82 -9.18
CA ARG A 176 0.02 26.97 -8.00
C ARG A 176 -0.43 25.54 -8.24
N GLU A 177 -1.58 25.34 -8.88
CA GLU A 177 -2.07 24.02 -9.29
C GLU A 177 -1.10 23.36 -10.27
N ALA A 178 -0.55 24.11 -11.24
CA ALA A 178 0.48 23.59 -12.15
C ALA A 178 1.85 23.39 -11.47
N GLU A 179 2.21 24.22 -10.49
CA GLU A 179 3.41 24.04 -9.64
C GLU A 179 3.23 22.88 -8.64
N GLU A 180 2.00 22.57 -8.22
CA GLU A 180 1.60 21.43 -7.39
C GLU A 180 1.49 20.14 -8.22
N GLU A 181 1.02 20.20 -9.47
CA GLU A 181 1.04 19.09 -10.43
C GLU A 181 2.47 18.69 -10.80
N GLY A 182 3.42 19.63 -10.70
CA GLY A 182 4.86 19.37 -10.78
C GLY A 182 5.55 19.25 -9.41
N ALA A 183 4.78 19.18 -8.31
CA ALA A 183 5.40 19.04 -6.99
C ALA A 183 6.14 17.69 -6.95
N PRO A 184 7.38 17.68 -6.45
CA PRO A 184 8.06 16.42 -6.21
C PRO A 184 7.19 15.58 -5.27
N LEU A 185 7.03 14.30 -5.60
CA LEU A 185 6.39 13.32 -4.71
C LEU A 185 6.92 13.52 -3.28
N THR A 186 6.01 13.55 -2.30
CA THR A 186 6.41 13.55 -0.90
C THR A 186 7.20 12.27 -0.59
N GLU A 187 8.05 12.28 0.44
CA GLU A 187 8.81 11.07 0.80
C GLU A 187 7.91 9.88 1.12
N VAL A 188 6.75 10.13 1.75
CA VAL A 188 5.74 9.09 2.00
C VAL A 188 5.18 8.52 0.71
N GLU A 189 4.88 9.36 -0.29
CA GLU A 189 4.42 8.89 -1.61
C GLU A 189 5.53 8.10 -2.33
N LYS A 190 6.79 8.57 -2.29
CA LYS A 190 7.93 7.84 -2.86
C LYS A 190 8.11 6.48 -2.21
N GLN A 191 8.04 6.40 -0.88
CA GLN A 191 8.15 5.15 -0.13
C GLN A 191 6.99 4.22 -0.43
N THR A 192 5.77 4.74 -0.50
CA THR A 192 4.57 3.95 -0.84
C THR A 192 4.70 3.37 -2.25
N ILE A 193 5.09 4.19 -3.23
CA ILE A 193 5.31 3.78 -4.61
C ILE A 193 6.44 2.73 -4.69
N GLY A 194 7.58 3.00 -4.04
CA GLY A 194 8.72 2.08 -4.01
C GLY A 194 8.37 0.74 -3.36
N GLY A 195 7.61 0.78 -2.26
CA GLY A 195 7.11 -0.42 -1.57
C GLY A 195 6.19 -1.25 -2.45
N ARG A 196 5.25 -0.62 -3.17
CA ARG A 196 4.36 -1.30 -4.12
C ARG A 196 5.12 -1.91 -5.29
N ILE A 197 6.10 -1.20 -5.85
CA ILE A 197 6.96 -1.74 -6.90
C ILE A 197 7.66 -3.00 -6.40
N LEU A 198 8.34 -2.92 -5.24
CA LEU A 198 9.03 -4.06 -4.66
C LEU A 198 8.08 -5.23 -4.37
N ALA A 199 6.87 -4.95 -3.88
CA ALA A 199 5.88 -5.98 -3.58
C ALA A 199 5.36 -6.68 -4.85
N VAL A 200 5.07 -5.93 -5.92
CA VAL A 200 4.69 -6.49 -7.23
C VAL A 200 5.82 -7.36 -7.79
N VAL A 201 7.06 -6.89 -7.73
CA VAL A 201 8.23 -7.66 -8.21
C VAL A 201 8.44 -8.92 -7.38
N ALA A 202 8.37 -8.83 -6.05
CA ALA A 202 8.57 -9.96 -5.16
C ALA A 202 7.50 -11.05 -5.31
N ARG A 203 6.29 -10.67 -5.75
CA ARG A 203 5.14 -11.57 -5.91
C ARG A 203 4.79 -11.80 -7.38
N PHE A 204 5.71 -11.51 -8.30
CA PHE A 204 5.48 -11.66 -9.74
C PHE A 204 5.08 -13.09 -10.11
N GLU A 205 5.70 -14.10 -9.48
CA GLU A 205 5.38 -15.52 -9.69
C GLU A 205 3.95 -15.89 -9.25
N GLU A 206 3.34 -15.13 -8.33
CA GLU A 206 1.95 -15.32 -7.89
C GLU A 206 0.97 -14.51 -8.76
N LEU A 207 1.36 -13.28 -9.10
CA LEU A 207 0.51 -12.33 -9.84
C LEU A 207 0.38 -12.70 -11.32
N GLU A 208 1.44 -13.26 -11.93
CA GLU A 208 1.45 -13.59 -13.35
C GLU A 208 0.43 -14.70 -13.71
N PRO A 209 0.40 -15.86 -13.02
CA PRO A 209 -0.62 -16.87 -13.29
C PRO A 209 -2.04 -16.36 -13.03
N GLU A 210 -2.23 -15.52 -12.01
CA GLU A 210 -3.53 -14.94 -11.72
C GLU A 210 -3.97 -13.97 -12.82
N LEU A 211 -3.07 -13.14 -13.35
CA LEU A 211 -3.34 -12.27 -14.51
C LEU A 211 -3.82 -13.08 -15.70
N LEU A 212 -3.13 -14.17 -16.04
CA LEU A 212 -3.49 -15.04 -17.15
C LEU A 212 -4.83 -15.75 -16.90
N ALA A 213 -5.08 -16.20 -15.67
CA ALA A 213 -6.36 -16.78 -15.29
C ALA A 213 -7.51 -15.77 -15.43
N ARG A 214 -7.28 -14.49 -15.09
CA ARG A 214 -8.24 -13.40 -15.28
C ARG A 214 -8.47 -13.11 -16.77
N CYS A 215 -7.41 -13.06 -17.57
CA CYS A 215 -7.51 -12.86 -19.02
C CYS A 215 -8.42 -13.91 -19.67
N ARG A 216 -8.28 -15.19 -19.29
CA ARG A 216 -9.15 -16.29 -19.74
C ARG A 216 -10.62 -16.11 -19.37
N ARG A 217 -10.91 -15.57 -18.18
CA ARG A 217 -12.26 -15.34 -17.66
C ARG A 217 -12.90 -14.03 -18.15
N SER A 218 -12.09 -13.11 -18.67
CA SER A 218 -12.51 -11.76 -19.04
C SER A 218 -13.47 -11.69 -20.24
N GLY A 219 -13.50 -12.74 -21.07
CA GLY A 219 -14.21 -12.74 -22.35
C GLY A 219 -13.52 -11.89 -23.44
N VAL A 220 -12.39 -11.25 -23.13
CA VAL A 220 -11.53 -10.61 -24.14
C VAL A 220 -10.84 -11.72 -24.93
N PRO A 221 -10.86 -11.66 -26.27
CA PRO A 221 -10.27 -12.71 -27.08
C PRO A 221 -8.72 -12.70 -26.95
N PRO A 222 -8.05 -13.86 -27.00
CA PRO A 222 -6.61 -13.97 -26.73
C PRO A 222 -5.72 -13.04 -27.56
N GLU A 223 -6.08 -12.79 -28.82
CA GLU A 223 -5.36 -11.87 -29.70
C GLU A 223 -5.37 -10.40 -29.23
N SER A 224 -6.23 -10.07 -28.27
CA SER A 224 -6.34 -8.73 -27.69
C SER A 224 -5.74 -8.62 -26.28
N TRP A 225 -5.30 -9.73 -25.66
CA TRP A 225 -4.74 -9.72 -24.30
C TRP A 225 -3.50 -8.87 -24.18
N GLU A 226 -2.67 -8.85 -25.21
CA GLU A 226 -1.45 -8.06 -25.22
C GLU A 226 -1.75 -6.56 -25.11
N ARG A 227 -2.69 -6.06 -25.92
CA ARG A 227 -3.08 -4.64 -25.91
C ARG A 227 -3.93 -4.25 -24.70
N THR A 228 -4.63 -5.21 -24.11
CA THR A 228 -5.60 -4.93 -23.02
C THR A 228 -4.97 -5.14 -21.64
N PHE A 229 -4.10 -6.12 -21.49
CA PHE A 229 -3.54 -6.55 -20.20
C PHE A 229 -2.02 -6.63 -20.20
N GLY A 230 -1.37 -6.57 -21.36
CA GLY A 230 0.07 -6.80 -21.47
C GLY A 230 0.43 -8.26 -21.23
N ALA A 231 -0.42 -9.19 -21.65
CA ALA A 231 -0.25 -10.63 -21.48
C ALA A 231 -0.27 -11.36 -22.83
N LEU A 232 0.38 -12.52 -22.91
CA LEU A 232 0.32 -13.45 -24.04
C LEU A 232 -0.42 -14.73 -23.64
N GLU A 233 -1.00 -15.41 -24.64
CA GLU A 233 -1.74 -16.67 -24.41
C GLU A 233 -0.81 -17.85 -24.07
N ASP A 234 0.37 -17.88 -24.68
CA ASP A 234 1.35 -18.95 -24.52
C ASP A 234 2.12 -18.83 -23.20
N GLU A 235 1.92 -19.80 -22.31
CA GLU A 235 2.57 -19.91 -20.99
C GLU A 235 3.92 -20.64 -21.02
N ASP A 236 4.39 -21.05 -22.20
CA ASP A 236 5.66 -21.76 -22.27
C ASP A 236 6.85 -20.80 -22.04
N GLU A 237 8.01 -21.37 -21.67
CA GLU A 237 9.23 -20.58 -21.44
C GLU A 237 9.60 -19.72 -22.65
N ALA A 238 9.21 -20.14 -23.86
CA ALA A 238 9.41 -19.40 -25.09
C ALA A 238 8.49 -18.18 -25.19
N GLY A 239 7.21 -18.32 -24.85
CA GLY A 239 6.22 -17.25 -24.78
C GLY A 239 6.59 -16.20 -23.74
N ALA A 240 7.03 -16.62 -22.55
CA ALA A 240 7.53 -15.72 -21.51
C ALA A 240 8.76 -14.94 -21.98
N ALA A 241 9.75 -15.62 -22.59
CA ALA A 241 10.95 -14.95 -23.11
C ALA A 241 10.64 -13.98 -24.26
N ALA A 242 9.68 -14.32 -25.13
CA ALA A 242 9.24 -13.44 -26.21
C ALA A 242 8.49 -12.21 -25.68
N LEU A 243 7.67 -12.38 -24.63
CA LEU A 243 7.00 -11.26 -23.97
C LEU A 243 8.01 -10.30 -23.33
N ASP A 244 9.01 -10.83 -22.63
CA ASP A 244 10.10 -10.04 -22.04
C ASP A 244 10.84 -9.20 -23.09
N GLU A 245 11.20 -9.80 -24.23
CA GLU A 245 11.88 -9.09 -25.33
C GLU A 245 10.99 -7.97 -25.87
N ARG A 246 9.70 -8.22 -26.03
CA ARG A 246 8.75 -7.22 -26.52
C ARG A 246 8.49 -6.10 -25.53
N ILE A 247 8.47 -6.38 -24.23
CA ILE A 247 8.37 -5.34 -23.18
C ILE A 247 9.57 -4.41 -23.22
N LEU A 248 10.76 -4.91 -23.57
CA LEU A 248 11.95 -4.07 -23.75
C LEU A 248 11.88 -3.20 -25.02
N GLU A 249 11.15 -3.64 -26.03
CA GLU A 249 11.02 -2.93 -27.31
C GLU A 249 9.83 -1.97 -27.37
N ASP A 250 8.76 -2.28 -26.63
CA ASP A 250 7.49 -1.55 -26.61
C ASP A 250 7.14 -1.08 -25.19
N ASP A 251 7.51 0.17 -24.89
CA ASP A 251 7.21 0.84 -23.61
C ASP A 251 5.70 0.85 -23.29
N ALA A 252 4.84 0.94 -24.31
CA ALA A 252 3.40 0.96 -24.10
C ALA A 252 2.91 -0.41 -23.61
N LEU A 253 3.44 -1.49 -24.18
CA LEU A 253 3.18 -2.85 -23.71
C LEU A 253 3.66 -3.05 -22.26
N GLY A 254 4.89 -2.62 -21.96
CA GLY A 254 5.45 -2.67 -20.61
C GLY A 254 4.59 -1.93 -19.59
N ARG A 255 4.11 -0.74 -19.95
CA ARG A 255 3.19 0.05 -19.12
C ARG A 255 1.86 -0.65 -18.89
N ILE A 256 1.20 -1.14 -19.94
CA ILE A 256 -0.09 -1.82 -19.83
C ILE A 256 0.02 -3.03 -18.90
N ARG A 257 1.11 -3.80 -19.03
CA ARG A 257 1.39 -4.95 -18.17
C ARG A 257 1.61 -4.55 -16.70
N ALA A 258 2.43 -3.54 -16.47
CA ALA A 258 2.67 -3.00 -15.14
C ALA A 258 1.38 -2.53 -14.45
N GLU A 259 0.52 -1.82 -15.18
CA GLU A 259 -0.79 -1.38 -14.68
C GLU A 259 -1.66 -2.59 -14.30
N SER A 260 -1.72 -3.63 -15.14
CA SER A 260 -2.53 -4.82 -14.85
C SER A 260 -2.03 -5.58 -13.60
N LEU A 261 -0.71 -5.77 -13.47
CA LEU A 261 -0.10 -6.44 -12.32
C LEU A 261 -0.27 -5.63 -11.03
N LEU A 262 -0.07 -4.31 -11.11
CA LEU A 262 -0.29 -3.42 -9.96
C LEU A 262 -1.76 -3.43 -9.52
N ALA A 263 -2.71 -3.42 -10.45
CA ALA A 263 -4.13 -3.49 -10.12
C ALA A 263 -4.49 -4.80 -9.41
N LEU A 264 -3.94 -5.94 -9.85
CA LEU A 264 -4.11 -7.23 -9.17
C LEU A 264 -3.55 -7.20 -7.76
N PHE A 265 -2.34 -6.66 -7.58
CA PHE A 265 -1.74 -6.50 -6.26
C PHE A 265 -2.60 -5.63 -5.33
N VAL A 266 -3.03 -4.47 -5.81
CA VAL A 266 -3.85 -3.53 -5.03
C VAL A 266 -5.21 -4.15 -4.67
N GLU A 267 -5.89 -4.84 -5.58
CA GLU A 267 -7.22 -5.38 -5.30
C GLU A 267 -7.22 -6.70 -4.51
N LEU A 268 -6.22 -7.56 -4.72
CA LEU A 268 -6.20 -8.92 -4.16
C LEU A 268 -5.35 -9.06 -2.90
N ILE A 269 -4.32 -8.21 -2.76
CA ILE A 269 -3.34 -8.34 -1.68
C ILE A 269 -3.42 -7.14 -0.75
N GLU A 270 -3.16 -5.94 -1.26
CA GLU A 270 -3.02 -4.75 -0.42
C GLU A 270 -4.37 -4.23 0.09
N GLY A 271 -5.35 -4.10 -0.82
CA GLY A 271 -6.66 -3.54 -0.58
C GLY A 271 -7.47 -4.28 0.48
N PRO A 272 -7.58 -5.62 0.46
CA PRO A 272 -8.29 -6.36 1.50
C PRO A 272 -7.73 -6.11 2.90
N GLY A 273 -6.40 -6.13 3.06
CA GLY A 273 -5.77 -5.89 4.37
C GLY A 273 -5.96 -4.45 4.86
N LEU A 274 -5.77 -3.47 3.98
CA LEU A 274 -5.99 -2.06 4.33
C LEU A 274 -7.46 -1.76 4.67
N ARG A 275 -8.42 -2.31 3.91
CA ARG A 275 -9.86 -2.16 4.16
C ARG A 275 -10.28 -2.78 5.48
N LYS A 276 -9.78 -3.98 5.81
CA LYS A 276 -10.06 -4.65 7.09
C LYS A 276 -9.56 -3.84 8.29
N ASN A 277 -8.46 -3.11 8.10
CA ASN A 277 -7.88 -2.24 9.11
C ASN A 277 -8.46 -0.81 9.13
N GLY A 278 -9.43 -0.51 8.26
CA GLY A 278 -10.03 0.83 8.16
C GLY A 278 -9.06 1.91 7.68
N VAL A 279 -7.93 1.52 7.06
CA VAL A 279 -6.93 2.43 6.53
C VAL A 279 -7.34 2.85 5.13
N GLN A 280 -7.58 4.15 4.93
CA GLN A 280 -7.71 4.74 3.59
C GLN A 280 -6.38 5.35 3.19
N VAL A 281 -5.70 4.74 2.23
CA VAL A 281 -4.52 5.32 1.58
C VAL A 281 -4.98 6.05 0.32
N PRO A 282 -4.44 7.24 -0.01
CA PRO A 282 -4.57 7.78 -1.36
C PRO A 282 -4.17 6.71 -2.38
N CYS A 283 -4.77 6.68 -3.57
CA CYS A 283 -4.51 5.67 -4.61
C CYS A 283 -4.68 4.19 -4.18
N MET A 284 -5.66 3.91 -3.31
CA MET A 284 -6.16 2.57 -3.02
C MET A 284 -6.96 1.94 -4.16
N ASP A 285 -7.52 2.77 -5.04
CA ASP A 285 -8.36 2.31 -6.12
C ASP A 285 -7.53 2.16 -7.40
N SER A 286 -7.80 1.12 -8.18
CA SER A 286 -7.23 0.87 -9.51
C SER A 286 -7.77 1.84 -10.57
N SER A 287 -7.98 3.10 -10.19
CA SER A 287 -8.50 4.21 -11.01
C SER A 287 -7.60 4.60 -12.20
N PHE A 288 -6.37 4.10 -12.21
CA PHE A 288 -5.45 4.22 -13.35
C PHE A 288 -5.79 3.25 -14.49
N LEU A 289 -6.63 2.24 -14.25
CA LEU A 289 -7.23 1.43 -15.31
C LEU A 289 -8.49 2.12 -15.85
N ASP A 290 -8.67 2.05 -17.17
CA ASP A 290 -9.97 2.40 -17.74
C ASP A 290 -11.06 1.39 -17.30
N ALA A 291 -12.31 1.82 -17.36
CA ALA A 291 -13.44 1.02 -16.88
C ALA A 291 -13.56 -0.33 -17.60
N ALA A 292 -13.21 -0.40 -18.89
CA ALA A 292 -13.31 -1.65 -19.66
C ALA A 292 -12.24 -2.65 -19.22
N ARG A 293 -11.00 -2.22 -19.00
CA ARG A 293 -9.91 -3.05 -18.45
C ARG A 293 -10.21 -3.49 -17.02
N TYR A 294 -10.74 -2.59 -16.19
CA TYR A 294 -11.14 -2.92 -14.83
C TYR A 294 -12.25 -3.97 -14.82
N ASP A 295 -13.33 -3.77 -15.59
CA ASP A 295 -14.43 -4.72 -15.69
C ASP A 295 -13.97 -6.08 -16.26
N ALA A 296 -13.02 -6.07 -17.18
CA ALA A 296 -12.49 -7.30 -17.75
C ALA A 296 -11.62 -8.08 -16.75
N LEU A 297 -10.86 -7.41 -15.87
CA LEU A 297 -10.07 -8.04 -14.82
C LEU A 297 -10.91 -8.44 -13.58
N PHE A 298 -11.91 -7.64 -13.21
CA PHE A 298 -12.60 -7.77 -11.91
C PHE A 298 -14.12 -7.96 -12.02
N GLY A 299 -14.74 -7.55 -13.13
CA GLY A 299 -16.19 -7.43 -13.27
C GLY A 299 -16.97 -8.75 -13.31
N SER A 300 -16.40 -9.84 -13.85
CA SER A 300 -17.04 -11.16 -13.82
C SER A 300 -16.81 -11.89 -12.49
N SER A 301 -15.59 -11.80 -11.92
CA SER A 301 -15.24 -12.53 -10.69
C SER A 301 -15.82 -11.88 -9.44
N GLN A 302 -15.90 -10.55 -9.32
CA GLN A 302 -16.54 -9.96 -8.13
C GLN A 302 -18.04 -10.23 -8.08
N ALA A 303 -18.73 -10.29 -9.22
CA ALA A 303 -20.15 -10.59 -9.26
C ALA A 303 -20.42 -12.06 -8.88
N GLU A 304 -19.61 -13.00 -9.36
CA GLU A 304 -19.72 -14.42 -9.00
C GLU A 304 -19.23 -14.71 -7.58
N GLU A 305 -18.09 -14.17 -7.14
CA GLU A 305 -17.58 -14.33 -5.78
C GLU A 305 -18.53 -13.71 -4.75
N LYS A 306 -19.09 -12.54 -5.04
CA LYS A 306 -20.12 -11.94 -4.18
C LYS A 306 -21.39 -12.78 -4.16
N ARG A 307 -21.77 -13.42 -5.27
CA ARG A 307 -22.91 -14.34 -5.33
C ARG A 307 -22.65 -15.61 -4.54
N GLU A 308 -21.47 -16.22 -4.67
CA GLU A 308 -21.06 -17.41 -3.92
C GLU A 308 -20.92 -17.11 -2.42
N ALA A 309 -20.34 -15.96 -2.07
CA ALA A 309 -20.25 -15.51 -0.68
C ALA A 309 -21.65 -15.27 -0.09
N MET A 310 -22.56 -14.67 -0.86
CA MET A 310 -23.94 -14.45 -0.42
C MET A 310 -24.74 -15.76 -0.32
N GLU A 311 -24.45 -16.75 -1.18
CA GLU A 311 -25.02 -18.10 -1.11
C GLU A 311 -24.51 -18.87 0.13
N LYS A 312 -23.21 -18.82 0.44
CA LYS A 312 -22.64 -19.38 1.68
C LYS A 312 -23.20 -18.70 2.93
N LEU A 313 -23.42 -17.38 2.87
CA LEU A 313 -24.01 -16.63 3.96
C LEU A 313 -25.50 -16.98 4.16
N GLN A 314 -26.22 -17.22 3.06
CA GLN A 314 -27.58 -17.72 3.11
C GLN A 314 -27.64 -19.14 3.66
N GLU A 315 -26.74 -20.04 3.24
CA GLU A 315 -26.65 -21.41 3.72
C GLU A 315 -26.32 -21.48 5.23
N THR A 316 -25.42 -20.61 5.69
CA THR A 316 -25.11 -20.50 7.13
C THR A 316 -26.28 -19.93 7.92
N LEU A 317 -27.00 -18.94 7.39
CA LEU A 317 -28.20 -18.41 8.01
C LEU A 317 -29.31 -19.48 8.12
N ASP A 318 -29.54 -20.24 7.05
CA ASP A 318 -30.52 -21.32 7.03
C ASP A 318 -30.16 -22.44 8.03
N ARG A 319 -28.87 -22.77 8.17
CA ARG A 319 -28.37 -23.72 9.20
C ARG A 319 -28.60 -23.22 10.62
N VAL A 320 -28.43 -21.92 10.88
CA VAL A 320 -28.67 -21.33 12.21
C VAL A 320 -30.17 -21.35 12.52
N VAL A 321 -31.02 -21.01 11.56
CA VAL A 321 -32.47 -21.07 11.71
C VAL A 321 -32.95 -22.51 11.97
N ASP A 322 -32.43 -23.48 11.22
CA ASP A 322 -32.74 -24.91 11.43
C ASP A 322 -32.23 -25.43 12.78
N ALA A 323 -31.10 -24.91 13.27
CA ALA A 323 -30.54 -25.27 14.58
C ALA A 323 -31.32 -24.64 15.75
N GLU A 324 -31.89 -23.45 15.58
CA GLU A 324 -32.78 -22.83 16.57
C GLU A 324 -34.15 -23.51 16.64
N GLU A 325 -34.67 -24.02 15.51
CA GLU A 325 -35.92 -24.80 15.50
C GLU A 325 -35.75 -26.22 16.06
N LYS A 326 -34.56 -26.82 15.89
CA LYS A 326 -34.20 -28.11 16.48
C LYS A 326 -33.47 -27.92 17.80
N GLY A 327 -34.17 -27.41 18.81
CA GLY A 327 -33.72 -27.49 20.20
C GLY A 327 -33.44 -28.95 20.61
N GLY A 328 -32.18 -29.38 20.48
CA GLY A 328 -31.79 -30.77 20.65
C GLY A 328 -30.31 -30.90 20.99
N THR A 329 -30.03 -31.08 22.28
CA THR A 329 -28.88 -31.78 22.89
C THR A 329 -27.60 -31.87 22.04
N MET A 330 -26.63 -31.01 22.40
CA MET A 330 -25.26 -31.06 21.89
C MET A 330 -24.64 -32.45 22.00
N ALA A 331 -24.31 -33.04 20.86
CA ALA A 331 -23.40 -34.16 20.77
C ALA A 331 -21.98 -33.60 20.60
N GLU A 332 -21.17 -33.78 21.64
CA GLU A 332 -19.72 -33.77 21.59
C GLU A 332 -19.28 -34.96 20.71
N ASP A 333 -18.67 -34.70 19.56
CA ASP A 333 -17.66 -35.56 18.90
C ASP A 333 -17.51 -35.14 17.45
N ASP A 334 -16.54 -34.26 17.15
CA ASP A 334 -15.59 -34.45 16.03
C ASP A 334 -14.46 -33.40 16.12
N GLN A 335 -13.58 -33.55 17.13
CA GLN A 335 -12.30 -32.84 17.13
C GLN A 335 -11.30 -33.66 16.31
N GLY A 336 -11.27 -33.39 15.01
CA GLY A 336 -10.27 -33.94 14.11
C GLY A 336 -8.86 -33.61 14.58
N GLU A 337 -8.04 -34.66 14.72
CA GLU A 337 -6.61 -34.69 15.04
C GLU A 337 -5.78 -33.83 14.07
N SER A 338 -5.80 -32.51 14.22
CA SER A 338 -4.94 -31.60 13.47
C SER A 338 -4.21 -30.62 14.39
N SER A 339 -2.94 -30.94 14.65
CA SER A 339 -1.84 -29.99 14.93
C SER A 339 -1.67 -29.34 16.32
N SER A 340 -1.94 -30.01 17.45
CA SER A 340 -1.94 -29.30 18.75
C SER A 340 -0.60 -29.00 19.43
N ASP A 341 0.53 -29.59 19.02
CA ASP A 341 1.76 -29.52 19.87
C ASP A 341 2.95 -28.79 19.21
N ARG A 342 2.77 -28.18 18.02
CA ARG A 342 3.86 -27.36 17.44
C ARG A 342 3.97 -26.02 18.19
N PRO A 343 5.16 -25.66 18.71
CA PRO A 343 5.35 -24.37 19.35
C PRO A 343 5.13 -23.23 18.34
N SER A 344 4.54 -22.14 18.81
CA SER A 344 4.36 -20.93 18.01
C SER A 344 5.70 -20.41 17.47
N LEU A 345 5.74 -19.91 16.23
CA LEU A 345 6.91 -19.27 15.62
C LEU A 345 7.17 -17.85 16.18
N HIS A 346 6.20 -17.27 16.90
CA HIS A 346 6.25 -15.88 17.34
C HIS A 346 7.35 -15.60 18.37
N PRO A 347 7.61 -16.43 19.40
CA PRO A 347 8.66 -16.15 20.37
C PRO A 347 10.05 -16.00 19.72
N VAL A 348 10.43 -16.90 18.82
CA VAL A 348 11.72 -16.83 18.10
C VAL A 348 11.79 -15.56 17.24
N THR A 349 10.69 -15.21 16.57
CA THR A 349 10.60 -13.98 15.76
C THR A 349 10.73 -12.73 16.63
N ILE A 350 10.08 -12.71 17.79
CA ILE A 350 10.11 -11.58 18.74
C ILE A 350 11.51 -11.40 19.32
N ASP A 351 12.16 -12.48 19.75
CA ASP A 351 13.53 -12.44 20.29
C ASP A 351 14.53 -11.94 19.25
N ALA A 352 14.36 -12.36 17.99
CA ALA A 352 15.17 -11.90 16.87
C ALA A 352 15.02 -10.39 16.64
N ILE A 353 13.78 -9.90 16.60
CA ILE A 353 13.49 -8.48 16.42
C ILE A 353 14.01 -7.68 17.61
N ALA A 354 13.84 -8.16 18.84
CA ALA A 354 14.35 -7.52 20.05
C ALA A 354 15.90 -7.41 20.02
N GLY A 355 16.58 -8.48 19.60
CA GLY A 355 18.03 -8.47 19.39
C GLY A 355 18.45 -7.48 18.30
N ALA A 356 17.71 -7.42 17.19
CA ALA A 356 17.95 -6.49 16.10
C ALA A 356 17.72 -5.03 16.52
N LEU A 357 16.68 -4.73 17.30
CA LEU A 357 16.44 -3.41 17.87
C LEU A 357 17.61 -2.98 18.77
N ARG A 358 18.21 -3.90 19.53
CA ARG A 358 19.41 -3.61 20.32
C ARG A 358 20.62 -3.30 19.45
N VAL A 359 20.82 -4.03 18.37
CA VAL A 359 21.88 -3.72 17.37
C VAL A 359 21.65 -2.34 16.76
N ARG A 360 20.39 -2.02 16.41
CA ARG A 360 19.97 -0.71 15.89
C ARG A 360 20.26 0.41 16.88
N ALA A 361 19.92 0.22 18.15
CA ALA A 361 20.13 1.18 19.23
C ALA A 361 21.62 1.45 19.54
N GLN A 362 22.52 0.49 19.26
CA GLN A 362 23.97 0.72 19.37
C GLN A 362 24.50 1.70 18.31
N ASN A 363 23.74 1.92 17.24
CA ASN A 363 24.08 2.79 16.11
C ASN A 363 25.51 2.54 15.57
N THR A 364 25.90 1.27 15.45
CA THR A 364 27.24 0.90 14.97
C THR A 364 27.27 0.77 13.45
N SER A 365 28.30 1.34 12.81
CA SER A 365 28.50 1.25 11.34
C SER A 365 28.70 -0.16 10.79
N ARG A 366 28.91 -1.16 11.66
CA ARG A 366 29.10 -2.56 11.26
C ARG A 366 27.80 -3.29 10.90
N ALA A 367 26.67 -2.79 11.37
CA ALA A 367 25.35 -3.37 11.14
C ALA A 367 24.32 -2.23 11.08
N PRO A 368 24.34 -1.42 10.02
CA PRO A 368 23.46 -0.28 9.93
C PRO A 368 22.01 -0.77 9.81
N LEU A 369 21.18 -0.37 10.76
CA LEU A 369 19.73 -0.62 10.78
C LEU A 369 18.91 0.68 10.80
N ARG A 370 19.58 1.80 10.52
CA ARG A 370 19.00 3.13 10.29
C ARG A 370 19.76 3.77 9.15
N ILE A 371 19.03 4.53 8.34
CA ILE A 371 19.65 5.47 7.42
C ILE A 371 20.17 6.61 8.28
N ASP A 372 21.42 6.99 8.09
CA ASP A 372 22.01 8.13 8.77
C ASP A 372 21.60 9.43 8.07
N ASP A 373 21.49 10.52 8.83
CA ASP A 373 21.16 11.84 8.26
C ASP A 373 22.19 12.34 7.24
N GLU A 374 23.41 11.79 7.31
CA GLU A 374 24.51 12.09 6.38
C GLU A 374 24.40 11.31 5.06
N GLY A 375 23.49 10.33 4.97
CA GLY A 375 23.26 9.49 3.79
C GLY A 375 24.44 8.59 3.43
N THR A 376 25.31 8.26 4.39
CA THR A 376 26.42 7.32 4.17
C THR A 376 25.96 5.87 4.14
N VAL A 377 24.82 5.57 4.78
CA VAL A 377 24.17 4.27 4.78
C VAL A 377 23.05 4.28 3.75
N GLU A 378 23.19 3.44 2.72
CA GLU A 378 22.13 3.23 1.75
C GLU A 378 21.08 2.25 2.29
N MET A 379 19.83 2.37 1.83
CA MET A 379 18.75 1.44 2.19
C MET A 379 19.12 -0.03 1.88
N MET A 380 19.91 -0.27 0.83
CA MET A 380 20.40 -1.60 0.48
C MET A 380 21.29 -2.20 1.60
N ASP A 381 22.11 -1.40 2.27
CA ASP A 381 22.94 -1.86 3.38
C ASP A 381 22.08 -2.28 4.57
N VAL A 382 21.02 -1.52 4.84
CA VAL A 382 20.02 -1.84 5.87
C VAL A 382 19.32 -3.17 5.56
N GLN A 383 18.91 -3.38 4.30
CA GLN A 383 18.32 -4.64 3.84
C GLN A 383 19.25 -5.83 4.01
N LEU A 384 20.51 -5.69 3.62
CA LEU A 384 21.52 -6.74 3.78
C LEU A 384 21.81 -7.03 5.26
N ALA A 385 21.84 -6.01 6.12
CA ALA A 385 22.03 -6.17 7.55
C ALA A 385 20.84 -6.90 8.20
N ALA A 386 19.60 -6.48 7.90
CA ALA A 386 18.38 -7.12 8.38
C ALA A 386 18.31 -8.59 7.96
N ARG A 387 18.62 -8.89 6.68
CA ARG A 387 18.67 -10.26 6.15
C ARG A 387 19.69 -11.12 6.91
N ARG A 388 20.91 -10.63 7.13
CA ARG A 388 21.94 -11.37 7.89
C ARG A 388 21.52 -11.65 9.32
N ILE A 389 20.76 -10.76 9.95
CA ILE A 389 20.23 -10.98 11.30
C ILE A 389 19.16 -12.08 11.27
N ALA A 390 18.25 -12.05 10.32
CA ALA A 390 17.26 -13.09 10.11
C ALA A 390 17.90 -14.47 9.91
N GLU A 391 18.86 -14.58 8.97
CA GLU A 391 19.59 -15.82 8.68
C GLU A 391 20.28 -16.37 9.94
N ARG A 392 21.04 -15.54 10.66
CA ARG A 392 21.71 -15.97 11.91
C ARG A 392 20.73 -16.41 12.99
N THR A 393 19.56 -15.78 13.07
CA THR A 393 18.55 -16.12 14.07
C THR A 393 17.96 -17.49 13.76
N VAL A 394 17.58 -17.74 12.51
CA VAL A 394 17.06 -19.04 12.07
C VAL A 394 18.10 -20.13 12.31
N GLU A 395 19.35 -19.90 11.92
CA GLU A 395 20.44 -20.85 12.18
C GLU A 395 20.70 -21.08 13.69
N ALA A 396 20.59 -20.05 14.52
CA ALA A 396 20.77 -20.18 15.97
C ALA A 396 19.63 -20.96 16.62
N ALA A 397 18.39 -20.72 16.19
CA ALA A 397 17.22 -21.47 16.64
C ALA A 397 17.33 -22.96 16.28
N GLN A 398 17.81 -23.28 15.07
CA GLN A 398 18.07 -24.66 14.66
C GLN A 398 19.18 -25.33 15.48
N ARG A 399 20.29 -24.63 15.74
CA ARG A 399 21.40 -25.19 16.53
C ARG A 399 21.03 -25.42 18.01
N GLY A 400 20.15 -24.60 18.56
CA GLY A 400 19.68 -24.74 19.94
C GLY A 400 18.91 -26.04 20.21
N ASN A 401 18.52 -26.79 19.18
CA ASN A 401 17.91 -28.12 19.33
C ASN A 401 18.90 -29.21 19.76
N ASP A 402 20.22 -29.00 19.58
CA ASP A 402 21.23 -30.00 19.95
C ASP A 402 21.55 -30.01 21.45
N ASP A 403 21.23 -28.94 22.17
CA ASP A 403 21.47 -28.81 23.61
C ASP A 403 20.23 -29.26 24.41
N GLU A 404 20.38 -30.28 25.27
CA GLU A 404 19.30 -30.96 26.02
C GLU A 404 18.43 -30.06 26.94
N ASP A 405 18.74 -28.76 27.08
CA ASP A 405 18.18 -27.85 28.08
C ASP A 405 16.93 -27.04 27.63
N GLY A 406 16.22 -27.49 26.60
CA GLY A 406 14.87 -26.98 26.30
C GLY A 406 14.80 -25.79 25.35
N GLY A 407 15.56 -25.84 24.24
CA GLY A 407 15.33 -24.98 23.08
C GLY A 407 13.93 -25.15 22.47
N TYR A 408 13.60 -24.32 21.48
CA TYR A 408 12.36 -24.43 20.69
C TYR A 408 12.39 -25.72 19.85
N GLY A 409 12.22 -26.88 20.50
CA GLY A 409 12.56 -28.24 20.07
C GLY A 409 11.86 -28.81 18.83
N ALA A 410 11.47 -27.96 17.87
CA ALA A 410 10.96 -28.36 16.58
C ALA A 410 11.93 -27.87 15.48
N ASP A 411 12.34 -28.77 14.60
CA ASP A 411 13.01 -28.39 13.37
C ASP A 411 12.03 -27.54 12.54
N PHE A 412 12.41 -26.30 12.25
CA PHE A 412 11.60 -25.47 11.35
C PHE A 412 11.53 -26.12 9.98
N THR A 413 10.35 -26.10 9.38
CA THR A 413 10.24 -26.41 7.95
C THR A 413 10.82 -25.24 7.13
N PRO A 414 11.27 -25.47 5.88
CA PRO A 414 11.77 -24.39 5.03
C PRO A 414 10.79 -23.23 4.89
N GLU A 415 9.48 -23.50 4.90
CA GLU A 415 8.43 -22.49 4.86
C GLU A 415 8.36 -21.68 6.16
N GLU A 416 8.52 -22.32 7.32
CA GLU A 416 8.56 -21.64 8.63
C GLU A 416 9.81 -20.76 8.75
N GLU A 417 10.96 -21.24 8.28
CA GLU A 417 12.20 -20.46 8.21
C GLU A 417 12.03 -19.21 7.35
N ALA A 418 11.46 -19.38 6.15
CA ALA A 418 11.18 -18.29 5.24
C ALA A 418 10.21 -17.28 5.86
N ALA A 419 9.15 -17.75 6.53
CA ALA A 419 8.19 -16.89 7.20
C ALA A 419 8.82 -16.08 8.35
N VAL A 420 9.60 -16.72 9.22
CA VAL A 420 10.33 -16.04 10.31
C VAL A 420 11.30 -15.01 9.73
N ALA A 421 12.08 -15.38 8.71
CA ALA A 421 13.04 -14.48 8.10
C ALA A 421 12.37 -13.27 7.44
N CYS A 422 11.29 -13.48 6.68
CA CYS A 422 10.53 -12.41 6.05
C CYS A 422 9.91 -11.46 7.06
N ARG A 423 9.38 -11.96 8.18
CA ARG A 423 8.81 -11.14 9.26
C ARG A 423 9.88 -10.28 9.94
N ILE A 424 11.04 -10.86 10.25
CA ILE A 424 12.17 -10.11 10.83
C ILE A 424 12.60 -8.99 9.89
N VAL A 425 12.85 -9.32 8.61
CA VAL A 425 13.28 -8.33 7.62
C VAL A 425 12.22 -7.24 7.42
N GLY A 426 10.95 -7.64 7.28
CA GLY A 426 9.85 -6.72 7.07
C GLY A 426 9.65 -5.74 8.23
N VAL A 427 9.72 -6.22 9.48
CA VAL A 427 9.65 -5.36 10.67
C VAL A 427 10.84 -4.40 10.73
N LEU A 428 12.06 -4.87 10.44
CA LEU A 428 13.26 -4.04 10.53
C LEU A 428 13.33 -2.96 9.44
N LEU A 429 12.91 -3.29 8.21
CA LEU A 429 12.86 -2.31 7.12
C LEU A 429 11.79 -1.23 7.32
N ARG A 430 10.78 -1.53 8.12
CA ARG A 430 9.67 -0.62 8.44
C ARG A 430 9.70 -0.16 9.89
N ALA A 431 10.84 -0.30 10.57
CA ALA A 431 10.90 -0.07 12.01
C ALA A 431 10.47 1.36 12.38
N GLU A 432 10.87 2.36 11.59
CA GLU A 432 10.51 3.76 11.83
C GLU A 432 9.00 4.01 11.67
N ASP A 433 8.40 3.51 10.60
CA ASP A 433 6.95 3.62 10.36
C ASP A 433 6.14 2.92 11.44
N LEU A 434 6.55 1.69 11.80
CA LEU A 434 5.88 0.87 12.81
C LEU A 434 6.02 1.47 14.21
N GLU A 435 7.17 2.07 14.54
CA GLU A 435 7.39 2.78 15.81
C GLU A 435 6.53 4.04 15.89
N TRP A 436 6.48 4.81 14.80
CA TRP A 436 5.61 5.98 14.73
C TRP A 436 4.14 5.58 14.90
N GLU A 437 3.69 4.53 14.20
CA GLU A 437 2.32 4.04 14.28
C GLU A 437 1.99 3.50 15.67
N LEU A 438 2.90 2.76 16.29
CA LEU A 438 2.78 2.26 17.66
C LEU A 438 2.59 3.41 18.64
N ASN A 439 3.45 4.43 18.58
CA ASN A 439 3.36 5.61 19.43
C ASN A 439 2.06 6.38 19.18
N HIS A 440 1.72 6.61 17.91
CA HIS A 440 0.48 7.31 17.54
C HIS A 440 -0.76 6.59 18.08
N ARG A 441 -0.89 5.28 17.85
CA ARG A 441 -2.02 4.48 18.33
C ARG A 441 -2.13 4.52 19.85
N CYS A 442 -1.01 4.40 20.57
CA CYS A 442 -1.04 4.45 22.03
C CYS A 442 -1.37 5.85 22.58
N SER A 443 -0.90 6.92 21.92
CA SER A 443 -1.22 8.30 22.30
C SER A 443 -2.72 8.64 22.15
N LEU A 444 -3.42 7.99 21.21
CA LEU A 444 -4.86 8.15 21.02
C LEU A 444 -5.69 7.42 22.09
N GLN A 445 -5.10 6.42 22.75
CA GLN A 445 -5.77 5.63 23.78
C GLN A 445 -5.55 6.27 25.16
N GLY A 446 -6.42 7.23 25.52
CA GLY A 446 -6.29 8.00 26.76
C GLY A 446 -6.14 7.14 28.03
N TRP A 447 -6.72 5.94 28.06
CA TRP A 447 -6.59 5.02 29.19
C TRP A 447 -5.16 4.52 29.43
N ILE A 448 -4.32 4.46 28.39
CA ILE A 448 -2.90 4.06 28.54
C ILE A 448 -2.17 5.12 29.37
N SER A 449 -2.41 6.40 29.07
CA SER A 449 -1.85 7.51 29.83
C SER A 449 -2.45 7.63 31.22
N GLU A 450 -3.75 7.41 31.38
CA GLU A 450 -4.41 7.41 32.71
C GLU A 450 -3.85 6.32 33.65
N ARG A 451 -3.44 5.18 33.11
CA ARG A 451 -2.92 4.05 33.88
C ARG A 451 -1.38 3.98 33.96
N GLY A 452 -0.68 4.80 33.19
CA GLY A 452 0.79 4.73 33.08
C GLY A 452 1.28 3.43 32.46
N GLU A 453 0.52 2.85 31.54
CA GLU A 453 0.82 1.52 30.96
C GLU A 453 1.73 1.57 29.71
N HIS A 454 2.33 2.72 29.38
CA HIS A 454 3.16 2.87 28.17
C HIS A 454 4.26 1.81 28.05
N GLU A 455 4.96 1.51 29.16
CA GLU A 455 6.04 0.51 29.16
C GLU A 455 5.54 -0.91 28.86
N ALA A 456 4.29 -1.24 29.22
CA ALA A 456 3.68 -2.54 28.89
C ALA A 456 3.47 -2.72 27.38
N PHE A 457 3.38 -1.61 26.64
CA PHE A 457 3.35 -1.57 25.18
C PHE A 457 4.74 -1.36 24.55
N GLY A 458 5.81 -1.33 25.36
CA GLY A 458 7.15 -1.07 24.87
C GLY A 458 7.36 0.36 24.37
N ILE A 459 6.64 1.33 24.94
CA ILE A 459 6.70 2.76 24.60
C ILE A 459 7.06 3.55 25.87
N LEU A 460 7.77 4.67 25.74
CA LEU A 460 8.00 5.61 26.84
C LEU A 460 6.90 6.69 26.91
N GLU A 461 6.66 7.24 28.09
CA GLU A 461 5.75 8.40 28.26
C GLU A 461 6.17 9.61 27.43
N ASP A 462 7.48 9.79 27.25
CA ASP A 462 8.06 10.84 26.42
C ASP A 462 9.09 10.23 25.46
N GLU A 463 8.65 9.93 24.23
CA GLU A 463 9.51 9.50 23.11
C GLU A 463 9.91 10.68 22.20
N SER A 464 10.04 11.90 22.74
CA SER A 464 10.47 13.07 21.95
C SER A 464 11.88 12.94 21.35
N CYS A 465 12.69 12.01 21.85
CA CYS A 465 14.05 11.79 21.40
C CYS A 465 14.35 10.30 21.18
N VAL A 466 14.77 9.95 19.95
CA VAL A 466 15.17 8.60 19.55
C VAL A 466 16.24 8.00 20.48
N ARG A 467 17.18 8.83 20.96
CA ARG A 467 18.25 8.37 21.87
C ARG A 467 17.72 7.84 23.20
N THR A 468 16.61 8.39 23.71
CA THR A 468 16.03 7.95 24.99
C THR A 468 15.43 6.56 24.85
N VAL A 469 14.78 6.29 23.72
CA VAL A 469 14.27 4.97 23.37
C VAL A 469 15.42 3.98 23.18
N ASP A 470 16.48 4.37 22.47
CA ASP A 470 17.67 3.53 22.27
C ASP A 470 18.34 3.16 23.60
N GLU A 471 18.54 4.12 24.50
CA GLU A 471 19.09 3.89 25.83
C GLU A 471 18.21 2.93 26.64
N ARG A 472 16.88 3.02 26.51
CA ARG A 472 15.97 2.06 27.14
C ARG A 472 16.07 0.65 26.54
N ILE A 473 16.10 0.52 25.21
CA ILE A 473 16.26 -0.75 24.49
C ILE A 473 17.58 -1.44 24.90
N LEU A 474 18.65 -0.68 25.09
CA LEU A 474 19.93 -1.21 25.53
C LEU A 474 19.90 -1.65 26.99
N SER A 475 19.38 -0.80 27.88
CA SER A 475 19.39 -1.04 29.33
C SER A 475 18.38 -2.09 29.81
N ASP A 476 17.27 -2.29 29.09
CA ASP A 476 16.14 -3.12 29.51
C ASP A 476 15.75 -4.14 28.43
N PRO A 477 16.13 -5.43 28.61
CA PRO A 477 15.78 -6.48 27.65
C PRO A 477 14.27 -6.71 27.53
N ASP A 478 13.52 -6.57 28.62
CA ASP A 478 12.08 -6.84 28.64
C ASP A 478 11.33 -5.71 27.91
N PHE A 479 11.81 -4.47 28.03
CA PHE A 479 11.33 -3.36 27.21
C PHE A 479 11.54 -3.63 25.71
N ALA A 480 12.73 -4.10 25.31
CA ALA A 480 13.02 -4.43 23.92
C ALA A 480 12.13 -5.56 23.38
N ALA A 481 11.88 -6.60 24.20
CA ALA A 481 11.00 -7.71 23.84
C ALA A 481 9.54 -7.26 23.67
N ARG A 482 9.00 -6.48 24.61
CA ARG A 482 7.63 -5.92 24.50
C ARG A 482 7.48 -5.02 23.29
N ARG A 483 8.47 -4.17 23.01
CA ARG A 483 8.46 -3.33 21.81
C ARG A 483 8.49 -4.18 20.54
N ALA A 484 9.37 -5.18 20.47
CA ALA A 484 9.44 -6.11 19.35
C ALA A 484 8.13 -6.87 19.11
N GLU A 485 7.47 -7.35 20.17
CA GLU A 485 6.16 -7.99 20.09
C GLU A 485 5.11 -7.07 19.47
N ARG A 486 5.05 -5.80 19.91
CA ARG A 486 4.06 -4.83 19.39
C ARG A 486 4.37 -4.42 17.95
N LEU A 487 5.64 -4.24 17.58
CA LEU A 487 6.03 -3.97 16.20
C LEU A 487 5.70 -5.15 15.28
N LEU A 488 5.96 -6.39 15.71
CA LEU A 488 5.56 -7.58 14.97
C LEU A 488 4.04 -7.65 14.83
N ALA A 489 3.29 -7.39 15.91
CA ALA A 489 1.83 -7.39 15.85
C ALA A 489 1.28 -6.35 14.85
N LEU A 490 1.83 -5.14 14.82
CA LEU A 490 1.45 -4.11 13.84
C LEU A 490 1.83 -4.50 12.42
N PHE A 491 3.01 -5.09 12.23
CA PHE A 491 3.45 -5.58 10.93
C PHE A 491 2.50 -6.66 10.39
N LEU A 492 2.17 -7.65 11.22
CA LEU A 492 1.23 -8.72 10.86
C LEU A 492 -0.16 -8.15 10.59
N LEU A 493 -0.65 -7.22 11.43
CA LEU A 493 -1.93 -6.57 11.23
C LEU A 493 -1.98 -5.84 9.88
N ASN A 494 -0.91 -5.14 9.50
CA ASN A 494 -0.87 -4.31 8.30
C ASN A 494 -0.63 -5.08 7.00
N LEU A 495 -0.03 -6.29 7.05
CA LEU A 495 0.39 -7.04 5.84
C LEU A 495 -0.20 -8.45 5.72
N GLU A 496 -0.46 -9.14 6.83
CA GLU A 496 -1.03 -10.50 6.84
C GLU A 496 -2.51 -10.50 7.25
N GLY A 497 -2.99 -9.42 7.89
CA GLY A 497 -4.36 -9.24 8.35
C GLY A 497 -5.25 -8.66 7.28
#